data_AF-A0A3N2C3K0-F1
#
_entry.id   AF-A0A3N2C3K0-F1
#
_cell.length_a   1.000
_cell.length_b   1.000
_cell.length_c   1.000
_cell.angle_alpha   90.00
_cell.angle_beta   90.00
_cell.angle_gamma   90.00
#
_symmetry.space_group_name_H-M   'P 1'
#
loop_
_entity.id
_entity.type
_entity.pdbx_description
1 polymer ?
#
loop_
_entity_poly.entity_id
_entity_poly.type
_entity_poly.pdbx_seq_one_letter_code
_entity_poly.pdbx_strand_id
1 'polypeptide(L)'
;MSADVWLDKESPEVYQALVETGRAAGRAALDAGIDKRLIELIRIRASQINGCAYCLRLHVDDAIAVGETTERLAILSAWRDSEYFSPVEQAALAITEDVTLIADVQHRRRLPDDDLSTLTNGQIAAVRWLAIVINAFNRVSITSHYPVHPAQAD
;
A
#
# COMPACT_ATOMS: atom_id res chain seq x y z
N MET A 1 -2.77 28.47 16.98
CA MET A 1 -2.73 27.16 16.29
C MET A 1 -2.65 27.48 14.81
N SER A 2 -1.57 27.08 14.13
CA SER A 2 -1.58 27.15 12.66
C SER A 2 -2.65 26.17 12.20
N ALA A 3 -3.54 26.59 11.31
CA ALA A 3 -4.39 25.63 10.61
C ALA A 3 -3.48 24.66 9.84
N ASP A 4 -3.79 23.38 9.85
CA ASP A 4 -3.07 22.40 9.04
C ASP A 4 -3.23 22.74 7.56
N VAL A 5 -2.14 22.59 6.79
CA VAL A 5 -2.14 22.86 5.35
C VAL A 5 -2.48 21.56 4.62
N TRP A 6 -3.70 21.49 4.09
CA TRP A 6 -4.19 20.30 3.39
C TRP A 6 -3.81 20.36 1.92
N LEU A 7 -2.88 19.51 1.49
CA LEU A 7 -2.33 19.54 0.14
C LEU A 7 -3.38 19.32 -0.94
N ASP A 8 -4.42 18.53 -0.66
CA ASP A 8 -5.55 18.32 -1.57
C ASP A 8 -6.44 19.56 -1.73
N LYS A 9 -6.46 20.47 -0.74
CA LYS A 9 -7.23 21.72 -0.80
C LYS A 9 -6.44 22.86 -1.40
N GLU A 10 -5.17 22.97 -1.04
CA GLU A 10 -4.28 24.01 -1.57
C GLU A 10 -3.85 23.74 -3.01
N SER A 11 -3.81 22.47 -3.43
CA SER A 11 -3.38 22.09 -4.79
C SER A 11 -4.23 20.92 -5.34
N PRO A 12 -5.53 21.15 -5.59
CA PRO A 12 -6.48 20.11 -5.98
C PRO A 12 -6.13 19.45 -7.32
N GLU A 13 -5.55 20.19 -8.27
CA GLU A 13 -5.11 19.64 -9.55
C GLU A 13 -3.99 18.59 -9.38
N VAL A 14 -3.01 18.88 -8.52
CA VAL A 14 -1.90 17.96 -8.22
C VAL A 14 -2.42 16.71 -7.52
N TYR A 15 -3.33 16.88 -6.55
CA TYR A 15 -3.95 15.75 -5.88
C TYR A 15 -4.78 14.90 -6.85
N GLN A 16 -5.54 15.52 -7.77
CA GLN A 16 -6.31 14.79 -8.77
C GLN A 16 -5.41 13.99 -9.71
N ALA A 17 -4.27 14.53 -10.13
CA ALA A 17 -3.29 13.78 -10.94
C ALA A 17 -2.76 12.55 -10.19
N LEU A 18 -2.51 12.66 -8.87
CA LEU A 18 -2.13 11.52 -8.04
C LEU A 18 -3.25 10.47 -7.96
N VAL A 19 -4.51 10.91 -7.82
CA VAL A 19 -5.69 10.03 -7.86
C VAL A 19 -5.80 9.28 -9.18
N GLU A 20 -5.63 9.94 -10.33
CA GLU A 20 -5.65 9.27 -11.63
C GLU A 20 -4.50 8.27 -11.77
N THR A 21 -3.31 8.60 -11.26
CA THR A 21 -2.17 7.68 -11.21
C THR A 21 -2.52 6.44 -10.38
N GLY A 22 -3.19 6.59 -9.24
CA GLY A 22 -3.65 5.47 -8.42
C GLY A 22 -4.69 4.59 -9.10
N ARG A 23 -5.62 5.18 -9.87
CA ARG A 23 -6.59 4.42 -10.68
C ARG A 23 -5.88 3.66 -11.80
N ALA A 24 -4.93 4.29 -12.49
CA ALA A 24 -4.15 3.66 -13.54
C ALA A 24 -3.32 2.48 -12.99
N ALA A 25 -2.64 2.66 -11.85
CA ALA A 25 -1.89 1.60 -11.19
C ALA A 25 -2.80 0.43 -10.76
N GLY A 26 -3.98 0.72 -10.19
CA GLY A 26 -4.96 -0.29 -9.83
C GLY A 26 -5.46 -1.10 -11.04
N ARG A 27 -5.74 -0.44 -12.16
CA ARG A 27 -6.13 -1.12 -13.41
C ARG A 27 -4.98 -1.96 -13.97
N ALA A 28 -3.76 -1.43 -14.02
CA ALA A 28 -2.59 -2.19 -14.47
C ALA A 28 -2.36 -3.45 -13.62
N ALA A 29 -2.62 -3.39 -12.31
CA ALA A 29 -2.54 -4.56 -11.44
C ALA A 29 -3.61 -5.61 -11.76
N LEU A 30 -4.87 -5.19 -11.94
CA LEU A 30 -5.94 -6.09 -12.34
C LEU A 30 -5.68 -6.74 -13.71
N ASP A 31 -5.21 -5.95 -14.69
CA ASP A 31 -4.86 -6.44 -16.03
C ASP A 31 -3.67 -7.41 -15.98
N ALA A 32 -2.77 -7.25 -15.01
CA ALA A 32 -1.67 -8.18 -14.73
C ALA A 32 -2.07 -9.42 -13.90
N GLY A 33 -3.36 -9.57 -13.56
CA GLY A 33 -3.88 -10.70 -12.79
C GLY A 33 -3.62 -10.62 -11.29
N ILE A 34 -3.30 -9.44 -10.75
CA ILE A 34 -3.24 -9.20 -9.29
C ILE A 34 -4.66 -8.94 -8.80
N ASP A 35 -5.16 -9.78 -7.91
CA ASP A 35 -6.52 -9.63 -7.38
C ASP A 35 -6.66 -8.43 -6.42
N LYS A 36 -7.90 -8.01 -6.18
CA LYS A 36 -8.21 -6.83 -5.34
C LYS A 36 -7.73 -6.97 -3.91
N ARG A 37 -7.72 -8.19 -3.33
CA ARG A 37 -7.27 -8.39 -1.95
C ARG A 37 -5.77 -8.12 -1.84
N LEU A 38 -4.98 -8.65 -2.78
CA LEU A 38 -3.54 -8.39 -2.81
C LEU A 38 -3.22 -6.90 -3.05
N ILE A 39 -4.01 -6.21 -3.89
CA ILE A 39 -3.88 -4.75 -4.06
C ILE A 39 -4.03 -4.03 -2.71
N GLU A 40 -5.03 -4.39 -1.90
CA GLU A 40 -5.21 -3.77 -0.58
C GLU A 40 -4.13 -4.18 0.42
N LEU A 41 -3.67 -5.44 0.44
CA LEU A 41 -2.56 -5.87 1.29
C LEU A 41 -1.28 -5.06 1.03
N ILE A 42 -0.97 -4.77 -0.23
CA ILE A 42 0.15 -3.89 -0.63
C ILE A 42 -0.02 -2.49 -0.03
N ARG A 43 -1.23 -1.91 -0.17
CA ARG A 43 -1.54 -0.58 0.33
C ARG A 43 -1.46 -0.50 1.85
N ILE A 44 -2.01 -1.49 2.54
CA ILE A 44 -1.97 -1.59 4.00
C ILE A 44 -0.54 -1.76 4.47
N ARG A 45 0.24 -2.67 3.88
CA ARG A 45 1.60 -2.95 4.34
C ARG A 45 2.52 -1.74 4.22
N ALA A 46 2.50 -1.04 3.08
CA ALA A 46 3.24 0.22 2.93
C ALA A 46 2.78 1.28 3.95
N SER A 47 1.48 1.38 4.19
CA SER A 47 0.91 2.33 5.15
C SER A 47 1.26 1.99 6.60
N GLN A 48 1.38 0.71 6.96
CA GLN A 48 1.87 0.26 8.27
C GLN A 48 3.31 0.71 8.50
N ILE A 49 4.19 0.54 7.51
CA ILE A 49 5.60 0.92 7.59
C ILE A 49 5.74 2.45 7.70
N ASN A 50 4.97 3.20 6.92
CA ASN A 50 5.00 4.67 6.95
C ASN A 50 4.24 5.27 8.16
N GLY A 51 3.44 4.49 8.88
CA GLY A 51 2.61 4.98 9.98
C GLY A 51 1.44 5.88 9.54
N CYS A 52 0.90 5.70 8.32
CA CYS A 52 -0.23 6.51 7.85
C CYS A 52 -1.58 6.01 8.43
N ALA A 53 -1.99 6.50 9.60
CA ALA A 53 -3.25 6.11 10.23
C ALA A 53 -4.49 6.35 9.35
N TYR A 54 -4.52 7.46 8.59
CA TYR A 54 -5.62 7.78 7.68
C TYR A 54 -5.75 6.73 6.57
N CYS A 55 -4.63 6.38 5.96
CA CYS A 55 -4.55 5.40 4.88
C CYS A 55 -4.88 3.99 5.40
N LEU A 56 -4.43 3.65 6.61
CA LEU A 56 -4.76 2.36 7.24
C LEU A 56 -6.27 2.21 7.46
N ARG A 57 -6.94 3.25 7.98
CA ARG A 57 -8.40 3.21 8.15
C ARG A 57 -9.11 2.94 6.82
N LEU A 58 -8.77 3.69 5.78
CA LEU A 58 -9.38 3.57 4.47
C LEU A 58 -9.14 2.19 3.84
N HIS A 59 -7.89 1.73 3.81
CA HIS A 59 -7.55 0.50 3.09
C HIS A 59 -7.92 -0.78 3.85
N VAL A 60 -8.02 -0.74 5.18
CA VAL A 60 -8.58 -1.86 5.95
C VAL A 60 -10.06 -2.05 5.64
N ASP A 61 -10.84 -0.97 5.59
CA ASP A 61 -12.26 -1.04 5.24
C ASP A 61 -12.45 -1.55 3.79
N ASP A 62 -11.64 -1.03 2.85
CA ASP A 62 -11.64 -1.50 1.46
C ASP A 62 -11.24 -2.99 1.34
N ALA A 63 -10.24 -3.44 2.10
CA ALA A 63 -9.81 -4.84 2.11
C ALA A 63 -10.91 -5.78 2.60
N ILE A 64 -11.59 -5.42 3.69
CA ILE A 64 -12.73 -6.19 4.21
C ILE A 64 -13.86 -6.23 3.18
N ALA A 65 -14.16 -5.11 2.52
CA ALA A 65 -15.19 -5.04 1.49
C ALA A 65 -14.91 -5.95 0.27
N VAL A 66 -13.63 -6.26 -0.02
CA VAL A 66 -13.24 -7.19 -1.09
C VAL A 66 -12.93 -8.62 -0.60
N GLY A 67 -13.28 -8.94 0.65
CA GLY A 67 -13.24 -10.31 1.19
C GLY A 67 -11.92 -10.70 1.86
N GLU A 68 -11.11 -9.74 2.30
CA GLU A 68 -9.98 -10.00 3.20
C GLU A 68 -10.46 -10.26 4.64
N THR A 69 -9.68 -10.97 5.45
CA THR A 69 -10.08 -11.33 6.83
C THR A 69 -9.35 -10.51 7.88
N THR A 70 -10.04 -10.20 8.98
CA THR A 70 -9.43 -9.51 10.14
C THR A 70 -8.21 -10.25 10.67
N GLU A 71 -8.24 -11.59 10.66
CA GLU A 71 -7.11 -12.43 11.08
C GLU A 71 -5.87 -12.20 10.22
N ARG A 72 -6.00 -12.25 8.88
CA ARG A 72 -4.89 -11.99 7.96
C ARG A 72 -4.40 -10.55 8.04
N LEU A 73 -5.30 -9.58 8.22
CA LEU A 73 -4.92 -8.18 8.43
C LEU A 73 -4.15 -7.96 9.73
N ALA A 74 -4.52 -8.64 10.82
CA ALA A 74 -3.86 -8.52 12.11
C ALA A 74 -2.42 -9.03 12.10
N ILE A 75 -2.14 -10.08 11.31
CA ILE A 75 -0.81 -10.71 11.22
C ILE A 75 0.03 -10.21 10.03
N LEU A 76 -0.53 -9.33 9.17
CA LEU A 76 0.15 -8.81 7.98
C LEU A 76 1.51 -8.16 8.27
N SER A 77 1.68 -7.51 9.42
CA SER A 77 2.96 -6.89 9.78
C SER A 77 4.07 -7.91 10.09
N ALA A 78 3.69 -9.15 10.35
CA ALA A 78 4.56 -10.29 10.66
C ALA A 78 4.50 -11.38 9.58
N TRP A 79 4.13 -11.03 8.34
CA TRP A 79 3.82 -11.98 7.28
C TRP A 79 4.91 -13.02 6.98
N ARG A 80 6.19 -12.68 7.17
CA ARG A 80 7.33 -13.59 6.93
C ARG A 80 7.40 -14.78 7.88
N ASP A 81 6.90 -14.60 9.11
CA ASP A 81 6.90 -15.62 10.15
C ASP A 81 5.53 -16.32 10.22
N SER A 82 4.85 -16.46 9.09
CA SER A 82 3.47 -16.96 9.01
C SER A 82 3.20 -17.76 7.74
N GLU A 83 2.23 -18.68 7.79
CA GLU A 83 1.80 -19.49 6.65
C GLU A 83 0.52 -18.96 5.97
N TYR A 84 0.05 -17.78 6.37
CA TYR A 84 -1.23 -17.24 5.89
C TYR A 84 -1.18 -16.77 4.44
N PHE A 85 -0.02 -16.37 3.94
CA PHE A 85 0.14 -15.71 2.64
C PHE A 85 0.77 -16.65 1.61
N SER A 86 0.19 -16.67 0.41
CA SER A 86 0.69 -17.46 -0.71
C SER A 86 2.04 -16.95 -1.23
N PRO A 87 2.79 -17.75 -2.02
CA PRO A 87 4.07 -17.32 -2.57
C PRO A 87 4.00 -16.04 -3.42
N VAL A 88 2.89 -15.81 -4.12
CA VAL A 88 2.64 -14.58 -4.92
C VAL A 88 2.45 -13.37 -4.01
N GLU A 89 1.69 -13.54 -2.92
CA GLU A 89 1.47 -12.47 -1.93
C GLU A 89 2.76 -12.13 -1.20
N GLN A 90 3.53 -13.14 -0.78
CA GLN A 90 4.83 -12.96 -0.13
C GLN A 90 5.81 -12.18 -1.03
N ALA A 91 5.91 -12.55 -2.32
CA ALA A 91 6.74 -11.82 -3.28
C ALA A 91 6.30 -10.36 -3.45
N ALA A 92 4.99 -10.12 -3.55
CA ALA A 92 4.44 -8.77 -3.66
C ALA A 92 4.66 -7.94 -2.39
N LEU A 93 4.53 -8.54 -1.20
CA LEU A 93 4.81 -7.90 0.07
C LEU A 93 6.30 -7.57 0.20
N ALA A 94 7.21 -8.46 -0.19
CA ALA A 94 8.64 -8.18 -0.23
C ALA A 94 8.97 -6.97 -1.11
N ILE A 95 8.46 -6.93 -2.35
CA ILE A 95 8.62 -5.77 -3.25
C ILE A 95 8.07 -4.49 -2.61
N THR A 96 6.92 -4.58 -1.93
CA THR A 96 6.27 -3.44 -1.27
C THR A 96 7.16 -2.87 -0.18
N GLU A 97 7.77 -3.71 0.64
CA GLU A 97 8.68 -3.28 1.70
C GLU A 97 9.95 -2.63 1.13
N ASP A 98 10.56 -3.20 0.09
CA ASP A 98 11.75 -2.63 -0.57
C ASP A 98 11.49 -1.24 -1.15
N VAL A 99 10.35 -1.07 -1.84
CA VAL A 99 9.94 0.22 -2.41
C VAL A 99 9.68 1.24 -1.29
N THR A 100 9.09 0.80 -0.18
CA THR A 100 8.73 1.67 0.94
C THR A 100 9.97 2.09 1.74
N LEU A 101 10.91 1.18 1.96
CA LEU A 101 12.14 1.36 2.74
C LEU A 101 13.34 1.78 1.87
N ILE A 102 13.08 2.37 0.70
CA ILE A 102 14.11 2.69 -0.32
C ILE A 102 15.29 3.55 0.18
N ALA A 103 15.13 4.26 1.30
CA ALA A 103 16.21 5.02 1.92
C ALA A 103 17.25 4.12 2.63
N ASP A 104 16.85 2.95 3.10
CA ASP A 104 17.73 1.98 3.76
C ASP A 104 18.54 1.19 2.72
N VAL A 105 19.87 1.35 2.78
CA VAL A 105 20.82 0.68 1.87
C VAL A 105 20.68 -0.85 1.92
N GLN A 106 20.33 -1.42 3.08
CA GLN A 106 20.19 -2.87 3.22
C GLN A 106 18.95 -3.38 2.47
N HIS A 107 17.86 -2.61 2.48
CA HIS A 107 16.62 -2.90 1.75
C HIS A 107 16.69 -2.55 0.26
N ARG A 108 17.68 -1.75 -0.18
CA ARG A 108 17.92 -1.48 -1.61
C ARG A 108 18.56 -2.64 -2.37
N ARG A 109 19.00 -3.70 -1.68
CA ARG A 109 19.56 -4.87 -2.36
C ARG A 109 18.48 -5.47 -3.24
N ARG A 110 18.85 -5.90 -4.46
CA ARG A 110 17.92 -6.62 -5.32
C ARG A 110 17.40 -7.83 -4.55
N LEU A 111 16.08 -8.00 -4.51
CA LEU A 111 15.48 -9.25 -4.07
C LEU A 111 16.16 -10.40 -4.82
N PRO A 112 16.51 -11.51 -4.13
CA PRO A 112 16.91 -12.73 -4.78
C PRO A 112 15.95 -13.10 -5.91
N ASP A 113 16.48 -13.64 -7.02
CA ASP A 113 15.64 -14.03 -8.16
C ASP A 113 14.57 -15.06 -7.75
N ASP A 114 14.86 -15.90 -6.75
CA ASP A 114 13.93 -16.87 -6.18
C ASP A 114 12.69 -16.20 -5.56
N ASP A 115 12.86 -15.06 -4.88
CA ASP A 115 11.77 -14.31 -4.24
C ASP A 115 10.84 -13.65 -5.28
N LEU A 116 11.37 -13.38 -6.48
CA LEU A 116 10.62 -12.79 -7.59
C LEU A 116 10.09 -13.83 -8.59
N SER A 117 10.59 -15.07 -8.54
CA SER A 117 10.33 -16.12 -9.53
C SER A 117 8.85 -16.49 -9.69
N THR A 118 8.03 -16.16 -8.69
CA THR A 118 6.58 -16.41 -8.65
C THR A 118 5.77 -15.33 -9.38
N LEU A 119 6.39 -14.20 -9.76
CA LEU A 119 5.75 -13.08 -10.43
C LEU A 119 6.27 -12.88 -11.86
N THR A 120 5.35 -12.55 -12.77
CA THR A 120 5.72 -12.06 -14.11
C THR A 120 6.26 -10.63 -14.06
N ASN A 121 6.98 -10.20 -15.10
CA ASN A 121 7.43 -8.81 -15.22
C ASN A 121 6.29 -7.79 -15.14
N GLY A 122 5.11 -8.11 -15.68
CA GLY A 122 3.92 -7.27 -15.60
C GLY A 122 3.41 -7.13 -14.16
N GLN A 123 3.37 -8.23 -13.41
CA GLN A 123 2.98 -8.22 -11.99
C GLN A 123 4.01 -7.46 -11.15
N ILE A 124 5.31 -7.68 -11.35
CA ILE A 124 6.37 -6.95 -10.63
C ILE A 124 6.24 -5.43 -10.87
N ALA A 125 6.03 -5.01 -12.12
CA ALA A 125 5.82 -3.61 -12.46
C ALA A 125 4.57 -3.04 -11.78
N ALA A 126 3.46 -3.79 -11.80
CA ALA A 126 2.22 -3.38 -11.16
C ALA A 126 2.35 -3.24 -9.63
N VAL A 127 2.97 -4.21 -8.94
CA VAL A 127 3.22 -4.13 -7.49
C VAL A 127 4.08 -2.92 -7.15
N ARG A 128 5.15 -2.66 -7.91
CA ARG A 128 6.01 -1.48 -7.70
C ARG A 128 5.21 -0.18 -7.87
N TRP A 129 4.39 -0.07 -8.91
CA TRP A 129 3.54 1.10 -9.11
C TRP A 129 2.53 1.29 -7.98
N LEU A 130 1.87 0.23 -7.51
CA LEU A 130 0.99 0.29 -6.35
C LEU A 130 1.73 0.79 -5.11
N ALA A 131 2.90 0.20 -4.81
CA ALA A 131 3.73 0.58 -3.67
C ALA A 131 4.22 2.04 -3.76
N ILE A 132 4.62 2.52 -4.94
CA ILE A 132 5.01 3.93 -5.17
C ILE A 132 3.83 4.86 -4.91
N VAL A 133 2.66 4.54 -5.48
CA VAL A 133 1.48 5.42 -5.37
C VAL A 133 0.99 5.49 -3.93
N ILE A 134 0.88 4.36 -3.21
CA ILE A 134 0.47 4.40 -1.81
C ILE A 134 1.48 5.15 -0.94
N ASN A 135 2.78 5.04 -1.25
CA ASN A 135 3.82 5.83 -0.59
C ASN A 135 3.64 7.34 -0.81
N ALA A 136 3.19 7.76 -2.00
CA ALA A 136 2.86 9.16 -2.27
C ALA A 136 1.61 9.60 -1.48
N PHE A 137 0.55 8.80 -1.45
CA PHE A 137 -0.64 9.08 -0.63
C PHE A 137 -0.33 9.14 0.86
N ASN A 138 0.50 8.23 1.38
CA ASN A 138 0.95 8.26 2.77
C ASN A 138 1.65 9.58 3.09
N ARG A 139 2.53 10.06 2.21
CA ARG A 139 3.23 11.34 2.37
C ARG A 139 2.25 12.50 2.39
N VAL A 140 1.31 12.55 1.44
CA VAL A 140 0.25 13.57 1.42
C VAL A 140 -0.53 13.55 2.73
N SER A 141 -0.97 12.37 3.17
CA SER A 141 -1.81 12.29 4.36
C SER A 141 -1.09 12.66 5.66
N ILE A 142 0.16 12.22 5.80
CA ILE A 142 0.97 12.48 7.00
C ILE A 142 1.35 13.95 7.09
N THR A 143 1.80 14.57 5.99
CA THR A 143 2.25 15.98 6.01
C THR A 143 1.10 16.98 6.05
N SER A 144 -0.11 16.56 5.66
CA SER A 144 -1.34 17.35 5.87
C SER A 144 -2.02 17.10 7.21
N HIS A 145 -1.46 16.23 8.06
CA HIS A 145 -1.99 15.93 9.39
C HIS A 145 -3.49 15.57 9.40
N TYR A 146 -3.97 14.80 8.40
CA TYR A 146 -5.40 14.48 8.36
C TYR A 146 -5.86 13.82 9.66
N PRO A 147 -6.96 14.29 10.25
CA PRO A 147 -7.46 13.74 11.48
C PRO A 147 -8.02 12.33 11.25
N VAL A 148 -7.72 11.45 12.20
CA VAL A 148 -8.27 10.09 12.24
C VAL A 148 -9.02 9.94 13.55
N HIS A 149 -10.33 9.83 13.45
CA HIS A 149 -11.20 9.61 14.60
C HIS A 149 -11.71 8.17 14.58
N PRO A 150 -11.90 7.55 15.75
CA PRO A 150 -12.66 6.32 15.86
C PRO A 150 -14.00 6.45 15.16
N ALA A 151 -14.51 5.36 14.58
CA ALA A 151 -15.92 5.30 14.22
C ALA A 151 -16.73 5.61 15.48
N GLN A 152 -17.77 6.44 15.35
CA GLN A 152 -18.69 6.65 16.46
C GLN A 152 -19.28 5.28 16.81
N ALA A 153 -19.19 4.89 18.09
CA ALA A 153 -19.87 3.71 18.56
C ALA A 153 -21.38 4.02 18.54
N ASP A 154 -22.13 3.27 17.73
CA ASP A 154 -23.59 3.25 17.80
C ASP A 154 -24.08 2.72 19.16
#